data_AF-A0A9C8GPV9-F1
#
_entry.id   AF-A0A9C8GPV9-F1
#
_cell.length_a   1.000
_cell.length_b   1.000
_cell.length_c   1.000
_cell.angle_alpha   90.00
_cell.angle_beta   90.00
_cell.angle_gamma   90.00
#
_symmetry.space_group_name_H-M   'P 1'
#
loop_
_entity.id
_entity.type
_entity.pdbx_description
1 polymer ?
#
loop_
_entity_poly.entity_id
_entity_poly.type
_entity_poly.pdbx_seq_one_letter_code
_entity_poly.pdbx_strand_id
1 'polypeptide(L)'
;MSRNGKLSSYLLNKLGSCGRSPDRATAGTVRRPARASLPRFIEMIPIVSVRFCSVTLKPPWRPKSLEKDPLPAVTVYVFLTQEVDPPADVTPLEWLLLTNVPVYSFEDAVERVKWYRCRWRIEVYFKVLKSECKVEDCRLQTAERLKRYLTLSSVIAWRLYWLTHINRHYPNAPCITILTQYEWQALYATIHRSTVLPQEIPTVRQAVRWIAQLGGFLGRKRDGEPDVTVIWRGWQRLNDISATWLLLHKSTQQTTCG
;
A
#
# COMPACT_ATOMS: atom_id res chain seq x y z
N MET A 1 -28.90 -5.68 18.94
CA MET A 1 -28.59 -4.45 18.16
C MET A 1 -27.18 -3.97 18.52
N SER A 2 -26.21 -4.20 17.63
CA SER A 2 -24.78 -3.88 17.87
C SER A 2 -24.58 -2.38 18.11
N ARG A 3 -23.79 -2.01 19.14
CA ARG A 3 -23.49 -0.61 19.52
C ARG A 3 -22.89 0.21 18.35
N ASN A 4 -22.25 -0.45 17.38
CA ASN A 4 -21.72 0.17 16.17
C ASN A 4 -22.81 0.75 15.25
N GLY A 5 -24.01 0.16 15.24
CA GLY A 5 -25.12 0.63 14.40
C GLY A 5 -25.67 2.00 14.85
N LYS A 6 -25.70 2.26 16.16
CA LYS A 6 -26.25 3.50 16.73
C LYS A 6 -25.38 4.73 16.44
N LEU A 7 -24.05 4.57 16.45
CA LEU A 7 -23.14 5.66 16.11
C LEU A 7 -23.20 5.96 14.61
N SER A 8 -23.19 4.93 13.76
CA SER A 8 -23.34 5.11 12.31
C SER A 8 -24.64 5.83 11.96
N SER A 9 -25.78 5.39 12.50
CA SER A 9 -27.07 6.06 12.26
C SER A 9 -27.11 7.50 12.77
N TYR A 10 -26.48 7.79 13.92
CA TYR A 10 -26.40 9.15 14.46
C TYR A 10 -25.56 10.07 13.54
N LEU A 11 -24.42 9.58 13.07
CA LEU A 11 -23.54 10.33 12.17
C LEU A 11 -24.17 10.55 10.80
N LEU A 12 -24.83 9.54 10.23
CA LEU A 12 -25.57 9.67 8.97
C LEU A 12 -26.73 10.66 9.10
N ASN A 13 -27.47 10.65 10.22
CA ASN A 13 -28.52 11.64 10.49
C ASN A 13 -27.94 13.06 10.61
N LYS A 14 -26.82 13.23 11.31
CA LYS A 14 -26.12 14.52 11.42
C LYS A 14 -25.69 15.04 10.04
N LEU A 15 -25.07 14.19 9.23
CA LEU A 15 -24.66 14.53 7.86
C LEU A 15 -25.85 14.82 6.94
N GLY A 16 -26.97 14.09 7.08
CA GLY A 16 -28.21 14.34 6.35
C GLY A 16 -28.90 15.65 6.77
N SER A 17 -28.78 16.05 8.04
CA SER A 17 -29.33 17.30 8.55
C SER A 17 -28.51 18.54 8.18
N CYS A 18 -27.19 18.41 8.01
CA CYS A 18 -26.32 19.50 7.57
C CYS A 18 -26.64 19.99 6.14
N GLY A 19 -27.29 19.16 5.31
CA GLY A 19 -27.81 19.58 4.00
C GLY A 19 -28.98 20.56 4.04
N ARG A 20 -29.51 20.92 5.22
CA ARG A 20 -30.64 21.87 5.40
C ARG A 20 -30.26 23.15 6.16
N SER A 21 -29.04 23.26 6.69
CA SER A 21 -28.54 24.48 7.32
C SER A 21 -27.68 25.29 6.35
N PRO A 22 -27.72 26.64 6.36
CA PRO A 22 -26.96 27.47 5.42
C PRO A 22 -25.43 27.31 5.55
N ASP A 23 -24.95 26.72 6.65
CA ASP A 23 -23.54 26.44 6.86
C ASP A 23 -23.15 25.02 6.42
N ARG A 24 -22.43 24.97 5.29
CA ARG A 24 -21.39 23.97 4.95
C ARG A 24 -21.85 22.55 4.59
N ALA A 25 -22.78 22.40 3.67
CA ALA A 25 -22.92 21.17 2.89
C ALA A 25 -22.52 21.43 1.43
N THR A 26 -21.23 21.33 1.12
CA THR A 26 -20.74 21.39 -0.26
C THR A 26 -20.68 19.98 -0.83
N ALA A 27 -21.63 19.63 -1.69
CA ALA A 27 -21.59 18.41 -2.46
C ALA A 27 -20.69 18.63 -3.69
N GLY A 28 -19.70 17.75 -3.88
CA GLY A 28 -18.87 17.76 -5.08
C GLY A 28 -18.56 16.34 -5.52
N THR A 29 -18.25 16.21 -6.81
CA THR A 29 -18.02 14.93 -7.48
C THR A 29 -16.53 14.63 -7.55
N VAL A 30 -16.10 13.43 -7.14
CA VAL A 30 -14.72 12.96 -7.31
C VAL A 30 -14.68 11.73 -8.21
N ARG A 31 -13.75 11.71 -9.17
CA ARG A 31 -13.46 10.57 -10.03
C ARG A 31 -12.53 9.57 -9.31
N ARG A 32 -12.87 8.29 -9.31
CA ARG A 32 -12.09 7.21 -8.66
C ARG A 32 -11.82 6.04 -9.61
N PRO A 33 -10.64 5.40 -9.63
CA PRO A 33 -10.48 4.08 -10.26
C PRO A 33 -11.07 2.94 -9.40
N ALA A 34 -11.70 1.96 -10.03
CA ALA A 34 -12.43 0.86 -9.39
C ALA A 34 -11.55 -0.23 -8.72
N ARG A 35 -12.22 -1.11 -7.97
CA ARG A 35 -11.66 -2.19 -7.14
C ARG A 35 -11.36 -3.42 -8.02
N ALA A 36 -10.14 -3.95 -7.96
CA ALA A 36 -9.72 -5.11 -8.75
C ALA A 36 -10.28 -6.42 -8.15
N SER A 37 -11.45 -6.86 -8.58
CA SER A 37 -11.95 -8.19 -8.19
C SER A 37 -12.93 -8.88 -9.17
N LEU A 38 -12.94 -8.56 -10.47
CA LEU A 38 -13.64 -9.34 -11.50
C LEU A 38 -12.92 -9.30 -12.87
N PRO A 39 -12.99 -10.37 -13.71
CA PRO A 39 -12.06 -10.61 -14.83
C PRO A 39 -12.37 -9.88 -16.15
N ARG A 40 -13.24 -8.85 -16.14
CA ARG A 40 -13.49 -7.97 -17.28
C ARG A 40 -13.72 -6.54 -16.79
N PHE A 41 -12.64 -5.82 -16.51
CA PHE A 41 -12.72 -4.43 -16.07
C PHE A 41 -12.39 -3.50 -17.24
N ILE A 42 -13.43 -3.02 -17.92
CA ILE A 42 -13.41 -1.65 -18.43
C ILE A 42 -13.22 -0.78 -17.18
N GLU A 43 -12.24 0.12 -17.16
CA GLU A 43 -11.97 1.03 -16.05
C GLU A 43 -13.19 1.95 -15.80
N MET A 44 -14.20 1.43 -15.12
CA MET A 44 -15.34 2.24 -14.70
C MET A 44 -14.86 3.11 -13.54
N ILE A 45 -14.91 4.42 -13.74
CA ILE A 45 -14.52 5.40 -12.74
C ILE A 45 -15.79 5.81 -12.00
N PRO A 46 -16.13 5.23 -10.83
CA PRO A 46 -17.33 5.64 -10.11
C PRO A 46 -17.25 7.11 -9.71
N ILE A 47 -18.37 7.79 -9.92
CA ILE A 47 -18.65 9.14 -9.46
C ILE A 47 -19.05 9.00 -8.00
N VAL A 48 -18.37 9.72 -7.11
CA VAL A 48 -18.72 9.74 -5.67
C VAL A 48 -19.11 11.13 -5.23
N SER A 49 -20.14 11.19 -4.39
CA SER A 49 -20.52 12.38 -3.63
C SER A 49 -19.81 12.38 -2.28
N VAL A 50 -19.45 13.57 -1.79
CA VAL A 50 -18.81 13.74 -0.48
C VAL A 50 -19.63 14.71 0.37
N ARG A 51 -19.89 14.35 1.62
CA ARG A 51 -20.52 15.20 2.64
C ARG A 51 -19.63 15.24 3.86
N PHE A 52 -19.50 16.37 4.53
CA PHE A 52 -18.65 16.50 5.71
C PHE A 52 -19.27 17.41 6.78
N CYS A 53 -18.96 17.16 8.04
CA CYS A 53 -19.31 18.03 9.17
C CYS A 53 -18.39 17.77 10.37
N SER A 54 -18.45 18.62 11.39
CA SER A 54 -17.85 18.37 12.70
C SER A 54 -18.90 17.80 13.68
N VAL A 55 -18.47 16.86 14.52
CA VAL A 55 -19.32 16.23 15.53
C VAL A 55 -18.54 16.10 16.84
N THR A 56 -19.17 16.49 17.94
CA THR A 56 -18.65 16.24 19.29
C THR A 56 -19.16 14.90 19.82
N LEU A 57 -18.25 13.96 20.01
CA LEU A 57 -18.52 12.64 20.54
C LEU A 57 -18.41 12.66 22.07
N LYS A 58 -19.49 12.25 22.74
CA LYS A 58 -19.47 12.02 24.19
C LYS A 58 -18.80 10.67 24.46
N PRO A 59 -18.00 10.55 25.54
CA PRO A 59 -17.42 9.28 25.91
C PRO A 59 -18.51 8.22 26.17
N PRO A 60 -18.23 6.94 25.91
CA PRO A 60 -19.15 5.88 26.29
C PRO A 60 -19.29 5.82 27.83
N TRP A 61 -20.47 5.44 28.30
CA TRP A 61 -20.70 5.21 29.73
C TRP A 61 -19.81 4.06 30.25
N ARG A 62 -19.00 4.33 31.28
CA ARG A 62 -17.99 3.41 31.84
C ARG A 62 -18.21 3.21 33.36
N PRO A 63 -19.11 2.32 33.78
CA PRO A 63 -19.45 2.12 35.20
C PRO A 63 -18.37 1.40 36.01
N LYS A 64 -17.54 0.58 35.35
CA LYS A 64 -16.49 -0.26 35.97
C LYS A 64 -15.09 0.35 35.82
N SER A 65 -15.00 1.64 35.49
CA SER A 65 -13.72 2.33 35.35
C SER A 65 -13.12 2.60 36.72
N LEU A 66 -11.81 2.35 36.87
CA LEU A 66 -11.05 2.72 38.07
C LEU A 66 -10.94 4.24 38.21
N GLU A 67 -10.86 4.95 37.08
CA GLU A 67 -11.00 6.40 37.00
C GLU A 67 -12.48 6.78 36.98
N LYS A 68 -12.93 7.51 38.01
CA LYS A 68 -14.33 7.95 38.17
C LYS A 68 -14.68 9.20 37.36
N ASP A 69 -13.67 9.98 36.97
CA ASP A 69 -13.90 11.20 36.21
C ASP A 69 -14.34 10.88 34.77
N PRO A 70 -15.39 11.55 34.26
CA PRO A 70 -15.83 11.35 32.89
C PRO A 70 -14.76 11.85 31.93
N LEU A 71 -14.37 11.02 30.97
CA LEU A 71 -13.47 11.44 29.90
C LEU A 71 -14.03 12.68 29.16
N PRO A 72 -13.18 13.60 28.69
CA PRO A 72 -13.65 14.77 27.96
C PRO A 72 -14.32 14.35 26.64
N ALA A 73 -15.34 15.11 26.24
CA ALA A 73 -15.94 14.95 24.92
C ALA A 73 -14.92 15.34 23.84
N VAL A 74 -14.89 14.58 22.75
CA VAL A 74 -13.91 14.76 21.68
C VAL A 74 -14.62 15.26 20.43
N THR A 75 -14.23 16.43 19.94
CA THR A 75 -14.68 16.94 18.65
C THR A 75 -13.85 16.33 17.54
N VAL A 76 -14.52 15.71 16.58
CA VAL A 76 -13.93 15.10 15.39
C VAL A 76 -14.63 15.58 14.14
N TYR A 77 -13.97 15.44 12.99
CA TYR A 77 -14.56 15.67 11.69
C TYR A 77 -15.02 14.35 11.10
N VAL A 78 -16.17 14.37 10.46
CA VAL A 78 -16.80 13.21 9.84
C VAL A 78 -17.03 13.55 8.38
N PHE A 79 -16.66 12.63 7.50
CA PHE A 79 -17.01 12.75 6.10
C PHE A 79 -17.52 11.42 5.55
N LEU A 80 -18.56 11.52 4.73
CA LEU A 80 -19.24 10.40 4.07
C LEU A 80 -18.97 10.51 2.58
N THR A 81 -18.40 9.45 2.01
CA THR A 81 -18.21 9.28 0.58
C THR A 81 -19.14 8.19 0.09
N GLN A 82 -20.04 8.52 -0.83
CA GLN A 82 -21.04 7.60 -1.37
C GLN A 82 -21.02 7.60 -2.90
N GLU A 83 -21.07 6.42 -3.51
CA GLU A 83 -21.23 6.25 -4.94
C GLU A 83 -22.56 6.82 -5.44
N VAL A 84 -22.48 7.58 -6.52
CA VAL A 84 -23.65 8.13 -7.22
C VAL A 84 -24.02 7.15 -8.32
N ASP A 85 -25.29 6.77 -8.37
CA ASP A 85 -25.87 5.85 -9.37
C ASP A 85 -25.08 4.53 -9.53
N PRO A 86 -24.94 3.74 -8.44
CA PRO A 86 -24.26 2.45 -8.50
C PRO A 86 -25.02 1.49 -9.45
N PRO A 87 -24.31 0.61 -10.19
CA PRO A 87 -24.96 -0.44 -10.98
C PRO A 87 -25.83 -1.33 -10.09
N ALA A 88 -26.99 -1.75 -10.61
CA ALA A 88 -28.03 -2.45 -9.84
C ALA A 88 -27.54 -3.71 -9.11
N ASP A 89 -26.52 -4.40 -9.64
CA ASP A 89 -25.99 -5.66 -9.10
C ASP A 89 -24.71 -5.52 -8.26
N VAL A 90 -24.30 -4.28 -7.93
CA VAL A 90 -23.05 -4.02 -7.21
C VAL A 90 -23.35 -3.35 -5.87
N THR A 91 -22.75 -3.87 -4.80
CA THR A 91 -22.80 -3.18 -3.49
C THR A 91 -22.16 -1.80 -3.62
N PRO A 92 -22.90 -0.71 -3.39
CA PRO A 92 -22.40 0.63 -3.60
C PRO A 92 -21.24 0.93 -2.68
N LEU A 93 -20.30 1.74 -3.18
CA LEU A 93 -19.27 2.26 -2.31
C LEU A 93 -19.86 3.25 -1.30
N GLU A 94 -19.68 2.95 -0.03
CA GLU A 94 -19.98 3.85 1.08
C GLU A 94 -18.85 3.83 2.10
N TRP A 95 -18.24 5.00 2.34
CA TRP A 95 -17.24 5.20 3.39
C TRP A 95 -17.67 6.32 4.32
N LEU A 96 -17.96 5.96 5.57
CA LEU A 96 -18.13 6.90 6.67
C LEU A 96 -16.83 6.94 7.47
N LEU A 97 -16.13 8.07 7.42
CA LEU A 97 -14.78 8.21 7.97
C LEU A 97 -14.74 9.30 9.03
N LEU A 98 -13.99 9.00 10.11
CA LEU A 98 -13.72 9.89 11.23
C LEU A 98 -12.27 10.35 11.14
N THR A 99 -12.03 11.64 11.35
CA THR A 99 -10.67 12.20 11.38
C THR A 99 -10.56 13.31 12.42
N ASN A 100 -9.37 13.44 13.02
CA ASN A 100 -9.00 14.56 13.87
C ASN A 100 -8.43 15.74 13.08
N VAL A 101 -8.23 15.58 11.77
CA VAL A 101 -7.72 16.63 10.89
C VAL A 101 -8.90 17.49 10.41
N PRO A 102 -8.82 18.83 10.47
CA PRO A 102 -9.93 19.68 10.08
C PRO A 102 -10.42 19.46 8.65
N VAL A 103 -11.74 19.56 8.46
CA VAL A 103 -12.40 19.51 7.15
C VAL A 103 -13.39 20.65 7.08
N TYR A 104 -12.98 21.75 6.44
CA TYR A 104 -13.79 22.96 6.33
C TYR A 104 -14.33 23.18 4.91
N SER A 105 -13.67 22.61 3.90
CA SER A 105 -14.02 22.73 2.49
C SER A 105 -14.21 21.37 1.82
N PHE A 106 -14.74 21.41 0.59
CA PHE A 106 -14.81 20.22 -0.25
C PHE A 106 -13.40 19.71 -0.60
N GLU A 107 -12.47 20.62 -0.89
CA GLU A 107 -11.07 20.33 -1.20
C GLU A 107 -10.40 19.55 -0.06
N ASP A 108 -10.64 19.96 1.19
CA ASP A 108 -10.16 19.24 2.37
C ASP A 108 -10.71 17.81 2.39
N ALA A 109 -12.02 17.66 2.18
CA ALA A 109 -12.66 16.34 2.19
C ALA A 109 -12.09 15.42 1.10
N VAL A 110 -11.86 15.96 -0.11
CA VAL A 110 -11.22 15.24 -1.21
C VAL A 110 -9.79 14.81 -0.85
N GLU A 111 -9.03 15.66 -0.16
CA GLU A 111 -7.70 15.30 0.33
C GLU A 111 -7.75 14.13 1.32
N ARG A 112 -8.67 14.14 2.30
CA ARG A 112 -8.79 13.03 3.25
C ARG A 112 -9.23 11.74 2.57
N VAL A 113 -10.07 11.81 1.54
CA VAL A 113 -10.38 10.65 0.68
C VAL A 113 -9.12 10.14 -0.02
N LYS A 114 -8.28 11.02 -0.59
CA LYS A 114 -7.00 10.62 -1.20
C LYS A 114 -6.07 9.93 -0.20
N TRP A 115 -6.00 10.40 1.05
CA TRP A 115 -5.23 9.73 2.09
C TRP A 115 -5.80 8.37 2.47
N TYR A 116 -7.12 8.27 2.66
CA TYR A 116 -7.76 6.99 3.00
C TYR A 116 -7.61 5.94 1.90
N ARG A 117 -7.53 6.36 0.62
CA ARG A 117 -7.21 5.47 -0.50
C ARG A 117 -5.84 4.78 -0.34
N CYS A 118 -4.89 5.40 0.36
CA CYS A 118 -3.60 4.79 0.66
C CYS A 118 -3.68 3.66 1.70
N ARG A 119 -4.81 3.50 2.43
CA ARG A 119 -4.98 2.45 3.45
C ARG A 119 -4.71 1.06 2.89
N TRP A 120 -5.15 0.77 1.67
CA TRP A 120 -4.96 -0.53 1.02
C TRP A 120 -3.50 -0.88 0.76
N ARG A 121 -2.59 0.10 0.75
CA ARG A 121 -1.17 -0.16 0.49
C ARG A 121 -0.55 -1.08 1.55
N ILE A 122 -1.00 -0.99 2.81
CA ILE A 122 -0.52 -1.88 3.88
C ILE A 122 -0.88 -3.35 3.63
N GLU A 123 -1.92 -3.64 2.84
CA GLU A 123 -2.30 -5.01 2.52
C GLU A 123 -1.27 -5.70 1.63
N VAL A 124 -0.53 -4.93 0.81
CA VAL A 124 0.61 -5.46 0.05
C VAL A 124 1.72 -5.90 1.01
N TYR A 125 2.00 -5.12 2.04
CA TYR A 125 2.96 -5.50 3.08
C TYR A 125 2.54 -6.78 3.81
N PHE A 126 1.27 -6.89 4.21
CA PHE A 126 0.76 -8.12 4.85
C PHE A 126 0.69 -9.30 3.89
N LYS A 127 0.43 -9.09 2.59
CA LYS A 127 0.51 -10.14 1.57
C LYS A 127 1.92 -10.72 1.51
N VAL A 128 2.96 -9.87 1.54
CA VAL A 128 4.35 -10.37 1.57
C VAL A 128 4.63 -11.18 2.82
N LEU A 129 4.26 -10.67 4.01
CA LEU A 129 4.46 -11.42 5.25
C LEU A 129 3.74 -12.77 5.27
N LYS A 130 2.44 -12.77 4.96
CA LYS A 130 1.58 -13.94 5.13
C LYS A 130 1.72 -14.94 3.99
N SER A 131 1.70 -14.47 2.75
CA SER A 131 1.69 -15.36 1.57
C SER A 131 3.08 -15.73 1.09
N GLU A 132 4.03 -14.78 1.10
CA GLU A 132 5.37 -15.01 0.54
C GLU A 132 6.36 -15.51 1.59
N CYS A 133 6.49 -14.78 2.71
CA CYS A 133 7.30 -15.22 3.85
C CYS A 133 6.64 -16.36 4.65
N LYS A 134 5.34 -16.64 4.41
CA LYS A 134 4.59 -17.74 5.05
C LYS A 134 4.70 -17.74 6.57
N VAL A 135 4.62 -16.56 7.18
CA VAL A 135 4.83 -16.44 8.63
C VAL A 135 3.80 -17.19 9.48
N GLU A 136 2.60 -17.44 8.92
CA GLU A 136 1.53 -18.19 9.58
C GLU A 136 1.75 -19.72 9.51
N ASP A 137 2.58 -20.20 8.58
CA ASP A 137 2.96 -21.63 8.47
C ASP A 137 4.16 -21.98 9.38
N CYS A 138 4.73 -20.98 10.05
CA CYS A 138 5.93 -21.12 10.85
C CYS A 138 5.66 -21.93 12.13
N ARG A 139 6.21 -23.15 12.23
CA ARG A 139 6.02 -24.06 13.39
C ARG A 139 7.05 -23.83 14.51
N LEU A 140 7.30 -22.58 14.88
CA LEU A 140 8.21 -22.26 15.99
C LEU A 140 7.52 -22.54 17.33
N GLN A 141 8.22 -23.27 18.19
CA GLN A 141 7.67 -23.79 19.45
C GLN A 141 7.40 -22.72 20.53
N THR A 142 8.03 -21.54 20.45
CA THR A 142 7.90 -20.49 21.48
C THR A 142 7.56 -19.14 20.88
N ALA A 143 6.81 -18.33 21.64
CA ALA A 143 6.43 -16.98 21.24
C ALA A 143 7.65 -16.08 20.96
N GLU A 144 8.73 -16.21 21.75
CA GLU A 144 9.95 -15.43 21.55
C GLU A 144 10.67 -15.76 20.24
N ARG A 145 10.70 -17.04 19.83
CA ARG A 145 11.26 -17.42 18.53
C ARG A 145 10.40 -16.87 17.40
N LEU A 146 9.07 -16.94 17.53
CA LEU A 146 8.15 -16.38 16.54
C LEU A 146 8.32 -14.86 16.41
N LYS A 147 8.46 -14.13 17.51
CA LYS A 147 8.75 -12.68 17.49
C LYS A 147 10.01 -12.37 16.69
N ARG A 148 11.13 -13.06 16.96
CA ARG A 148 12.40 -12.85 16.23
C ARG A 148 12.25 -13.09 14.73
N TYR A 149 11.56 -14.18 14.36
CA TYR A 149 11.31 -14.51 12.97
C TYR A 149 10.41 -13.48 12.27
N LEU A 150 9.34 -13.02 12.94
CA LEU A 150 8.48 -11.95 12.45
C LEU A 150 9.24 -10.63 12.27
N THR A 151 10.15 -10.29 13.18
CA THR A 151 10.99 -9.08 13.07
C THR A 151 11.83 -9.11 11.79
N LEU A 152 12.54 -10.21 11.52
CA LEU A 152 13.34 -10.34 10.30
C LEU A 152 12.47 -10.33 9.04
N SER A 153 11.37 -11.09 9.06
CA SER A 153 10.42 -11.14 7.94
C SER A 153 9.80 -9.77 7.65
N SER A 154 9.59 -8.95 8.68
CA SER A 154 9.06 -7.59 8.56
C SER A 154 9.98 -6.66 7.80
N VAL A 155 11.31 -6.77 8.00
CA VAL A 155 12.30 -5.98 7.25
C VAL A 155 12.31 -6.38 5.77
N ILE A 156 12.27 -7.68 5.49
CA ILE A 156 12.21 -8.21 4.13
C ILE A 156 10.92 -7.76 3.43
N ALA A 157 9.78 -7.90 4.11
CA ALA A 157 8.48 -7.48 3.59
C ALA A 157 8.43 -5.99 3.29
N TRP A 158 8.99 -5.16 4.17
CA TRP A 158 9.12 -3.73 3.92
C TRP A 158 10.00 -3.44 2.70
N ARG A 159 11.14 -4.12 2.54
CA ARG A 159 12.04 -3.91 1.38
C ARG A 159 11.33 -4.21 0.06
N LEU A 160 10.60 -5.31 -0.01
CA LEU A 160 9.84 -5.70 -1.22
C LEU A 160 8.68 -4.75 -1.48
N TYR A 161 7.95 -4.37 -0.43
CA TYR A 161 6.92 -3.35 -0.52
C TYR A 161 7.48 -2.01 -1.03
N TRP A 162 8.64 -1.58 -0.53
CA TRP A 162 9.32 -0.37 -1.00
C TRP A 162 9.75 -0.47 -2.47
N LEU A 163 10.29 -1.63 -2.91
CA LEU A 163 10.64 -1.88 -4.32
C LEU A 163 9.45 -1.69 -5.26
N THR A 164 8.25 -2.17 -4.87
CA THR A 164 7.04 -1.94 -5.66
C THR A 164 6.67 -0.46 -5.77
N HIS A 165 6.96 0.32 -4.72
CA HIS A 165 6.63 1.74 -4.67
C HIS A 165 7.61 2.62 -5.41
N ILE A 166 8.91 2.40 -5.25
CA ILE A 166 9.93 3.19 -5.95
C ILE A 166 9.83 3.01 -7.47
N ASN A 167 9.48 1.80 -7.94
CA ASN A 167 9.19 1.56 -9.36
C ASN A 167 8.04 2.43 -9.89
N ARG A 168 7.02 2.69 -9.08
CA ARG A 168 5.85 3.49 -9.48
C ARG A 168 6.08 4.99 -9.38
N HIS A 169 6.80 5.44 -8.36
CA HIS A 169 7.00 6.87 -8.08
C HIS A 169 8.24 7.46 -8.75
N TYR A 170 9.31 6.67 -8.87
CA TYR A 170 10.60 7.12 -9.43
C TYR A 170 11.15 6.07 -10.42
N PRO A 171 10.41 5.72 -11.49
CA PRO A 171 10.82 4.68 -12.44
C PRO A 171 12.14 4.99 -13.16
N ASN A 172 12.43 6.27 -13.39
CA ASN A 172 13.58 6.75 -14.16
C ASN A 172 14.83 6.99 -13.29
N ALA A 173 14.73 6.79 -11.97
CA ALA A 173 15.89 6.87 -11.09
C ALA A 173 16.91 5.77 -11.47
N PRO A 174 18.21 5.96 -11.16
CA PRO A 174 19.22 4.96 -11.46
C PRO A 174 19.05 3.71 -10.57
N CYS A 175 19.30 2.52 -11.12
CA CYS A 175 19.06 1.25 -10.41
C CYS A 175 19.95 1.06 -9.18
N ILE A 176 21.07 1.79 -9.10
CA ILE A 176 21.95 1.81 -7.93
C ILE A 176 21.26 2.37 -6.67
N THR A 177 20.11 3.05 -6.82
CA THR A 177 19.28 3.45 -5.67
C THR A 177 18.61 2.26 -4.99
N ILE A 178 18.36 1.17 -5.73
CA ILE A 178 17.64 -0.01 -5.22
C ILE A 178 18.51 -1.26 -5.09
N LEU A 179 19.62 -1.32 -5.82
CA LEU A 179 20.56 -2.44 -5.86
C LEU A 179 21.98 -1.92 -5.67
N THR A 180 22.81 -2.72 -5.03
CA THR A 180 24.26 -2.50 -5.00
C THR A 180 24.87 -2.72 -6.39
N GLN A 181 26.12 -2.28 -6.57
CA GLN A 181 26.81 -2.38 -7.86
C GLN A 181 26.88 -3.82 -8.38
N TYR A 182 27.28 -4.77 -7.53
CA TYR A 182 27.42 -6.16 -7.94
C TYR A 182 26.05 -6.81 -8.21
N GLU A 183 24.99 -6.45 -7.46
CA GLU A 183 23.64 -6.99 -7.68
C GLU A 183 23.08 -6.61 -9.04
N TRP A 184 23.17 -5.33 -9.44
CA TRP A 184 22.62 -4.93 -10.75
C TRP A 184 23.45 -5.45 -11.92
N GLN A 185 24.78 -5.57 -11.76
CA GLN A 185 25.66 -6.17 -12.76
C GLN A 185 25.34 -7.65 -12.95
N ALA A 186 25.20 -8.40 -11.85
CA ALA A 186 24.84 -9.81 -11.88
C ALA A 186 23.45 -10.03 -12.47
N LEU A 187 22.49 -9.16 -12.13
CA LEU A 187 21.15 -9.16 -12.70
C LEU A 187 21.18 -8.94 -14.21
N TYR A 188 21.88 -7.90 -14.67
CA TYR A 188 22.00 -7.59 -16.09
C TYR A 188 22.62 -8.76 -16.85
N ALA A 189 23.75 -9.28 -16.35
CA ALA A 189 24.47 -10.35 -17.00
C ALA A 189 23.63 -11.62 -17.14
N THR A 190 22.81 -11.92 -16.13
CA THR A 190 21.91 -13.08 -16.16
C THR A 190 20.76 -12.90 -17.15
N ILE A 191 20.14 -11.72 -17.18
CA ILE A 191 18.99 -11.45 -18.06
C ILE A 191 19.42 -11.38 -19.53
N HIS A 192 20.54 -10.71 -19.80
CA HIS A 192 21.04 -10.50 -21.16
C HIS A 192 22.00 -11.59 -21.64
N ARG A 193 22.33 -12.57 -20.78
CA ARG A 193 23.29 -13.65 -21.06
C ARG A 193 24.62 -13.12 -21.61
N SER A 194 25.10 -12.03 -21.03
CA SER A 194 26.30 -11.32 -21.47
C SER A 194 27.08 -10.79 -20.28
N THR A 195 28.40 -10.92 -20.31
CA THR A 195 29.29 -10.29 -19.32
C THR A 195 29.63 -8.84 -19.67
N VAL A 196 29.26 -8.37 -20.86
CA VAL A 196 29.49 -6.98 -21.30
C VAL A 196 28.40 -6.10 -20.70
N LEU A 197 28.80 -5.30 -19.70
CA LEU A 197 27.92 -4.36 -19.01
C LEU A 197 27.66 -3.11 -19.86
N PRO A 198 26.47 -2.50 -19.75
CA PRO A 198 26.17 -1.25 -20.43
C PRO A 198 27.00 -0.09 -19.84
N GLN A 199 27.32 0.91 -20.66
CA GLN A 199 27.95 2.15 -20.17
C GLN A 199 26.99 2.98 -19.32
N GLU A 200 25.71 3.02 -19.69
CA GLU A 200 24.68 3.72 -18.96
C GLU A 200 24.10 2.85 -17.84
N ILE A 201 23.92 3.44 -16.66
CA ILE A 201 23.31 2.77 -15.52
C ILE A 201 21.82 2.54 -15.81
N PRO A 202 21.32 1.28 -15.72
CA PRO A 202 19.91 0.99 -15.92
C PRO A 202 19.01 1.75 -14.95
N THR A 203 17.76 1.94 -15.35
CA THR A 203 16.74 2.57 -14.50
C THR A 203 16.18 1.62 -13.44
N VAL A 204 15.59 2.16 -12.39
CA VAL A 204 14.81 1.40 -11.39
C VAL A 204 13.75 0.54 -12.07
N ARG A 205 13.04 1.09 -13.07
CA ARG A 205 12.00 0.34 -13.79
C ARG A 205 12.54 -0.87 -14.54
N GLN A 206 13.67 -0.72 -15.22
CA GLN A 206 14.33 -1.85 -15.89
C GLN A 206 14.76 -2.91 -14.87
N ALA A 207 15.46 -2.50 -13.80
CA ALA A 207 15.93 -3.41 -12.76
C ALA A 207 14.78 -4.16 -12.07
N VAL A 208 13.68 -3.50 -11.70
CA VAL A 208 12.52 -4.16 -11.08
C VAL A 208 11.83 -5.14 -12.04
N ARG A 209 11.73 -4.80 -13.33
CA ARG A 209 11.19 -5.72 -14.34
C ARG A 209 12.09 -6.93 -14.56
N TRP A 210 13.40 -6.74 -14.57
CA TRP A 210 14.38 -7.82 -14.65
C TRP A 210 14.32 -8.75 -13.44
N ILE A 211 14.23 -8.19 -12.22
CA ILE A 211 13.99 -8.98 -11.00
C ILE A 211 12.69 -9.78 -11.18
N ALA A 212 11.60 -9.13 -11.59
CA ALA A 212 10.33 -9.83 -11.80
C ALA A 212 10.43 -10.92 -12.88
N GLN A 213 11.22 -10.72 -13.94
CA GLN A 213 11.46 -11.73 -14.99
C GLN A 213 12.14 -12.97 -14.43
N LEU A 214 13.11 -12.81 -13.51
CA LEU A 214 13.67 -13.95 -12.76
C LEU A 214 12.58 -14.69 -11.98
N GLY A 215 11.57 -13.98 -11.47
CA GLY A 215 10.42 -14.53 -10.77
C GLY A 215 9.28 -15.06 -11.67
N GLY A 216 9.43 -15.04 -13.00
CA GLY A 216 8.44 -15.55 -13.96
C GLY A 216 7.53 -14.49 -14.60
N PHE A 217 7.83 -13.20 -14.45
CA PHE A 217 7.11 -12.14 -15.17
C PHE A 217 7.51 -12.11 -16.65
N LEU A 218 6.53 -12.24 -17.55
CA LEU A 218 6.80 -12.28 -19.00
C LEU A 218 7.09 -10.90 -19.59
N GLY A 219 6.49 -9.84 -19.04
CA GLY A 219 6.74 -8.47 -19.47
C GLY A 219 6.18 -8.12 -20.85
N ARG A 220 5.03 -8.69 -21.25
CA ARG A 220 4.36 -8.35 -22.51
C ARG A 220 3.84 -6.92 -22.47
N LYS A 221 3.60 -6.32 -23.65
CA LYS A 221 3.18 -4.91 -23.80
C LYS A 221 1.94 -4.51 -22.98
N ARG A 222 1.06 -5.46 -22.63
CA ARG A 222 -0.19 -5.23 -21.88
C ARG A 222 -0.20 -5.81 -20.47
N ASP A 223 0.91 -6.40 -19.99
CA ASP A 223 0.95 -7.03 -18.66
C ASP A 223 0.97 -6.02 -17.50
N GLY A 224 1.23 -4.73 -17.80
CA GLY A 224 1.32 -3.68 -16.78
C GLY A 224 2.61 -3.72 -15.98
N GLU A 225 2.52 -3.43 -14.68
CA GLU A 225 3.64 -3.47 -13.73
C GLU A 225 3.63 -4.77 -12.93
N PRO A 226 4.82 -5.31 -12.56
CA PRO A 226 4.92 -6.59 -11.87
C PRO A 226 4.28 -6.56 -10.47
N ASP A 227 3.63 -7.65 -10.10
CA ASP A 227 3.08 -7.87 -8.76
C ASP A 227 4.19 -8.25 -7.76
N VAL A 228 3.92 -8.04 -6.47
CA VAL A 228 4.89 -8.28 -5.40
C VAL A 228 5.34 -9.75 -5.33
N THR A 229 4.48 -10.70 -5.73
CA THR A 229 4.79 -12.14 -5.74
C THR A 229 5.90 -12.49 -6.73
N VAL A 230 5.88 -11.94 -7.95
CA VAL A 230 6.95 -12.19 -8.92
C VAL A 230 8.23 -11.44 -8.56
N ILE A 231 8.11 -10.27 -7.93
CA ILE A 231 9.27 -9.53 -7.41
C ILE A 231 9.93 -10.33 -6.27
N TRP A 232 9.16 -10.91 -5.35
CA TRP A 232 9.68 -11.77 -4.27
C TRP A 232 10.48 -12.95 -4.80
N ARG A 233 9.89 -13.74 -5.70
CA ARG A 233 10.57 -14.90 -6.31
C ARG A 233 11.84 -14.49 -7.05
N GLY A 234 11.76 -13.37 -7.77
CA GLY A 234 12.90 -12.79 -8.47
C GLY A 234 14.01 -12.34 -7.53
N TRP A 235 13.64 -11.72 -6.40
CA TRP A 235 14.57 -11.23 -5.38
C TRP A 235 15.34 -12.38 -4.74
N GLN A 236 14.66 -13.49 -4.43
CA GLN A 236 15.34 -14.69 -3.91
C GLN A 236 16.38 -15.21 -4.90
N ARG A 237 16.02 -15.34 -6.19
CA ARG A 237 16.96 -15.79 -7.23
C ARG A 237 18.11 -14.80 -7.43
N LEU A 238 17.84 -13.51 -7.35
CA LEU A 238 18.88 -12.48 -7.48
C LEU A 238 19.92 -12.58 -6.36
N ASN A 239 19.52 -12.89 -5.12
CA ASN A 239 20.48 -13.09 -4.04
C ASN A 239 21.46 -14.22 -4.35
N ASP A 240 20.97 -15.37 -4.85
CA ASP A 240 21.82 -16.51 -5.21
C ASP A 240 22.76 -16.19 -6.39
N ILE A 241 22.23 -15.49 -7.39
CA ILE A 241 23.00 -15.02 -8.56
C ILE A 241 24.09 -14.03 -8.12
N SER A 242 23.74 -13.08 -7.26
CA SER A 242 24.67 -12.03 -6.80
C SER A 242 25.78 -12.62 -5.91
N ALA A 243 25.44 -13.60 -5.06
CA ALA A 243 26.43 -14.34 -4.30
C ALA A 243 27.42 -15.08 -5.21
N THR A 244 26.91 -15.74 -6.26
CA THR A 244 27.75 -16.41 -7.27
C THR A 244 28.63 -15.43 -8.03
N TRP A 245 28.07 -14.29 -8.46
CA TRP A 245 28.79 -13.23 -9.14
C TRP A 245 29.98 -12.72 -8.32
N LEU A 246 29.77 -12.50 -7.02
CA LEU A 246 30.84 -12.10 -6.10
C LEU A 246 31.95 -13.14 -6.01
N LEU A 247 31.64 -14.44 -6.01
CA LEU A 247 32.68 -15.49 -6.01
C LEU A 247 33.55 -15.44 -7.26
N LEU A 248 32.95 -15.20 -8.42
CA LEU A 248 33.66 -15.16 -9.70
C LEU A 248 34.47 -13.87 -9.92
N HIS A 249 34.08 -12.76 -9.28
CA HIS A 249 34.69 -11.44 -9.51
C HIS A 249 35.51 -10.91 -8.33
N LYS A 250 35.57 -11.64 -7.20
CA LYS A 250 36.35 -11.29 -5.99
C LYS A 250 37.86 -11.13 -6.24
N SER A 251 38.40 -11.67 -7.34
CA SER A 251 39.82 -11.58 -7.71
C SER A 251 40.23 -10.28 -8.41
N THR A 252 39.29 -9.41 -8.79
CA THR A 252 39.62 -8.23 -9.65
C THR A 252 39.95 -6.96 -8.85
N GLN A 253 39.73 -6.93 -7.53
CA GLN A 253 39.95 -5.73 -6.70
C GLN A 253 41.23 -5.75 -5.84
N GLN A 254 42.07 -6.79 -5.94
CA GLN A 254 43.30 -6.91 -5.13
C GLN A 254 44.61 -6.65 -5.90
N THR A 255 44.57 -6.20 -7.16
CA THR A 255 45.78 -6.06 -8.00
C THR A 255 46.13 -4.64 -8.44
N THR A 256 45.64 -3.60 -7.74
CA THR A 256 46.10 -2.22 -7.94
C THR A 256 46.68 -1.65 -6.66
N CYS A 257 47.82 -2.20 -6.25
CA CYS A 257 48.84 -1.45 -5.52
C CYS A 257 50.13 -1.57 -6.34
N GLY A 258 50.32 -0.62 -7.26
CA GLY A 258 51.60 -0.29 -7.87
C GLY A 258 52.08 1.04 -7.31
#